data_AF-A0A2N2GQ59-F1
#
_entry.id   AF-A0A2N2GQ59-F1
#
_cell.length_a   1.000
_cell.length_b   1.000
_cell.length_c   1.000
_cell.angle_alpha   90.00
_cell.angle_beta   90.00
_cell.angle_gamma   90.00
#
_symmetry.space_group_name_H-M   'P 1'
#
loop_
_entity.id
_entity.type
_entity.pdbx_description
1 polymer ?
#
loop_
_entity_poly.entity_id
_entity_poly.type
_entity_poly.pdbx_seq_one_letter_code
_entity_poly.pdbx_strand_id
1 'polypeptide(L)'
;MDFHFIMIDAVASPEPRSNHVKFRFKGGGTSLARRRRRALCIGEIFERYGFSVDIKEDLVNASLQGAVSEAIEEKLVMVGRILGFTRLLDAAMGDDTMIPVVVRAFMVGDYALSRLTEKNEPGRSGIRM
;
A
#
# COMPACT_ATOMS: atom_id res chain seq x y z
N MET A 1 -4.25 -13.09 14.85
CA MET A 1 -3.88 -13.50 13.48
C MET A 1 -2.52 -12.89 13.24
N ASP A 2 -1.48 -13.68 13.38
CA ASP A 2 -0.12 -13.13 13.44
C ASP A 2 0.52 -13.03 12.06
N PHE A 3 -0.22 -13.45 11.03
CA PHE A 3 0.19 -13.45 9.63
C PHE A 3 -0.70 -12.54 8.79
N HIS A 4 -0.12 -12.01 7.72
CA HIS A 4 -0.87 -11.40 6.64
C HIS A 4 -1.43 -12.48 5.73
N PHE A 5 -2.72 -12.40 5.44
CA PHE A 5 -3.34 -13.16 4.37
C PHE A 5 -3.50 -12.27 3.15
N ILE A 6 -2.96 -12.71 2.02
CA ILE A 6 -2.97 -11.96 0.77
C ILE A 6 -3.41 -12.90 -0.35
N MET A 7 -4.35 -12.44 -1.17
CA MET A 7 -4.79 -13.13 -2.37
C MET A 7 -4.72 -12.16 -3.54
N ILE A 8 -4.14 -12.63 -4.65
CA ILE A 8 -4.03 -11.91 -5.91
C ILE A 8 -4.55 -12.84 -7.00
N ASP A 9 -5.51 -12.36 -7.77
CA ASP A 9 -6.06 -13.02 -8.97
C ASP A 9 -5.97 -12.02 -10.12
N ALA A 10 -5.34 -12.41 -11.22
CA ALA A 10 -5.08 -11.48 -12.31
C ALA A 10 -5.07 -12.17 -13.68
N VAL A 11 -5.58 -11.45 -14.68
CA VAL A 11 -5.52 -11.81 -16.09
C VAL A 11 -5.05 -10.59 -16.87
N ALA A 12 -3.98 -10.78 -17.66
CA ALA A 12 -3.48 -9.85 -18.65
C ALA A 12 -3.49 -10.57 -19.99
N SER A 13 -4.30 -10.09 -20.92
CA SER A 13 -4.54 -10.71 -22.22
C SER A 13 -4.77 -9.63 -23.29
N PRO A 14 -4.76 -10.01 -24.58
CA PRO A 14 -5.10 -9.09 -25.66
C PRO A 14 -6.55 -8.56 -25.65
N GLU A 15 -7.49 -9.22 -24.96
CA GLU A 15 -8.90 -8.80 -24.87
C GLU A 15 -9.15 -8.04 -23.56
N PRO A 16 -9.29 -6.70 -23.59
CA PRO A 16 -9.38 -5.87 -22.38
C PRO A 16 -10.54 -6.25 -21.46
N ARG A 17 -11.67 -6.74 -21.99
CA ARG A 17 -12.83 -7.11 -21.16
C ARG A 17 -12.57 -8.29 -20.23
N SER A 18 -11.65 -9.18 -20.61
CA SER A 18 -11.27 -10.34 -19.79
C SER A 18 -10.25 -9.99 -18.70
N ASN A 19 -9.53 -8.90 -18.90
CA ASN A 19 -8.42 -8.48 -18.06
C ASN A 19 -8.91 -7.95 -16.73
N HIS A 20 -8.22 -8.35 -15.66
CA HIS A 20 -8.53 -7.90 -14.31
C HIS A 20 -7.35 -8.07 -13.36
N VAL A 21 -7.42 -7.33 -12.25
CA VAL A 21 -6.64 -7.57 -11.04
C VAL A 21 -7.61 -7.52 -9.86
N LYS A 22 -7.61 -8.57 -9.03
CA LYS A 22 -8.30 -8.61 -7.75
C LYS A 22 -7.26 -8.83 -6.67
N PHE A 23 -7.34 -8.00 -5.64
CA PHE A 23 -6.45 -8.03 -4.49
C PHE A 23 -7.29 -8.12 -3.23
N ARG A 24 -6.88 -9.01 -2.32
CA ARG A 24 -7.44 -9.10 -0.98
C ARG A 24 -6.32 -9.15 0.05
N PHE A 25 -6.45 -8.36 1.10
CA PHE A 25 -5.51 -8.28 2.22
C PHE A 25 -6.24 -8.34 3.56
N LYS A 26 -5.72 -9.11 4.52
CA LYS A 26 -6.26 -9.16 5.89
C LYS A 26 -5.22 -9.58 6.92
N GLY A 27 -5.40 -9.14 8.17
CA GLY A 27 -4.69 -9.68 9.33
C GLY A 27 -3.34 -9.03 9.58
N GLY A 28 -2.53 -9.63 10.45
CA GLY A 28 -1.20 -9.16 10.89
C GLY A 28 -1.05 -9.10 12.40
N GLY A 29 0.18 -9.34 12.90
CA GLY A 29 0.51 -9.47 14.34
C GLY A 29 0.52 -8.16 15.13
N THR A 30 -0.49 -7.31 14.97
CA THR A 30 -0.61 -6.03 15.70
C THR A 30 -2.04 -5.74 16.15
N SER A 31 -2.22 -4.71 16.97
CA SER A 31 -3.52 -4.25 17.45
C SER A 31 -4.50 -3.98 16.30
N LEU A 32 -5.80 -4.20 16.53
CA LEU A 32 -6.82 -3.94 15.51
C LEU A 32 -6.79 -2.50 14.99
N ALA A 33 -6.54 -1.52 15.87
CA ALA A 33 -6.41 -0.11 15.47
C ALA A 33 -5.30 0.11 14.42
N ARG A 34 -4.10 -0.45 14.65
CA ARG A 34 -2.99 -0.38 13.67
C ARG A 34 -3.33 -1.13 12.38
N ARG A 35 -3.99 -2.29 12.48
CA ARG A 35 -4.46 -3.03 11.29
C ARG A 35 -5.46 -2.25 10.45
N ARG A 36 -6.42 -1.56 11.08
CA ARG A 36 -7.38 -0.68 10.41
C ARG A 36 -6.66 0.46 9.68
N ARG A 37 -5.69 1.13 10.32
CA ARG A 37 -4.89 2.19 9.65
C ARG A 37 -4.15 1.68 8.43
N ARG A 38 -3.50 0.51 8.54
CA ARG A 38 -2.83 -0.12 7.41
C ARG A 38 -3.82 -0.44 6.28
N ALA A 39 -5.00 -0.98 6.63
CA ALA A 39 -6.05 -1.26 5.65
C ALA A 39 -6.50 0.01 4.92
N LEU A 40 -6.72 1.11 5.64
CA LEU A 40 -7.04 2.42 5.06
C LEU A 40 -5.93 2.94 4.15
N CYS A 41 -4.66 2.86 4.59
CA CYS A 41 -3.52 3.28 3.78
C CYS A 41 -3.39 2.46 2.48
N ILE A 42 -3.53 1.14 2.56
CA ILE A 42 -3.49 0.26 1.39
C ILE A 42 -4.64 0.63 0.45
N GLY A 43 -5.85 0.78 0.98
CA GLY A 43 -7.02 1.15 0.20
C GLY A 43 -6.86 2.46 -0.55
N GLU A 44 -6.40 3.53 0.12
CA GLU A 44 -6.19 4.83 -0.52
C GLU A 44 -5.13 4.76 -1.65
N ILE A 45 -4.09 3.94 -1.49
CA ILE A 45 -3.12 3.70 -2.56
C ILE A 45 -3.83 3.04 -3.75
N PHE A 46 -4.58 1.95 -3.54
CA PHE A 46 -5.30 1.26 -4.61
C PHE A 46 -6.28 2.19 -5.35
N GLU A 47 -7.05 3.01 -4.63
CA GLU A 47 -7.96 4.02 -5.21
C GLU A 47 -7.21 5.01 -6.11
N ARG A 48 -6.05 5.53 -5.68
CA ARG A 48 -5.20 6.42 -6.50
C ARG A 48 -4.66 5.75 -7.76
N TYR A 49 -4.57 4.42 -7.78
CA TYR A 49 -4.20 3.65 -8.97
C TYR A 49 -5.40 3.23 -9.84
N GLY A 50 -6.62 3.67 -9.50
CA GLY A 50 -7.83 3.46 -10.29
C GLY A 50 -8.59 2.17 -9.97
N PHE A 51 -8.32 1.55 -8.82
CA PHE A 51 -9.07 0.38 -8.36
C PHE A 51 -10.34 0.80 -7.63
N SER A 52 -11.39 -0.01 -7.75
CA SER A 52 -12.51 0.00 -6.82
C SER A 52 -12.09 -0.67 -5.53
N VAL A 53 -12.36 -0.06 -4.37
CA VAL A 53 -11.92 -0.56 -3.06
C VAL A 53 -13.10 -0.68 -2.10
N ASP A 54 -13.14 -1.79 -1.36
CA ASP A 54 -14.04 -2.06 -0.24
C ASP A 54 -13.21 -2.42 0.99
N ILE A 55 -13.41 -1.69 2.09
CA ILE A 55 -12.70 -1.88 3.35
C ILE A 55 -13.69 -2.23 4.44
N LYS A 56 -13.46 -3.35 5.10
CA LYS A 56 -14.19 -3.74 6.32
C LYS A 56 -13.19 -4.06 7.40
N GLU A 57 -13.07 -3.20 8.40
CA GLU A 57 -12.12 -3.38 9.49
C GLU A 57 -10.67 -3.42 8.99
N ASP A 58 -10.01 -4.58 9.08
CA ASP A 58 -8.67 -4.83 8.56
C ASP A 58 -8.67 -5.63 7.24
N LEU A 59 -9.85 -5.88 6.67
CA LEU A 59 -10.01 -6.51 5.36
C LEU A 59 -10.05 -5.43 4.28
N VAL A 60 -9.18 -5.55 3.29
CA VAL A 60 -9.20 -4.76 2.06
C VAL A 60 -9.53 -5.68 0.90
N ASN A 61 -10.53 -5.32 0.11
CA ASN A 61 -10.77 -5.86 -1.23
C ASN A 61 -10.53 -4.72 -2.23
N ALA A 62 -9.68 -4.94 -3.23
CA ALA A 62 -9.47 -4.00 -4.33
C ALA A 62 -9.60 -4.73 -5.67
N SER A 63 -10.26 -4.10 -6.65
CA SER A 63 -10.41 -4.68 -7.99
C SER A 63 -10.30 -3.64 -9.10
N LEU A 64 -9.75 -4.09 -10.23
CA LEU A 64 -9.70 -3.35 -11.48
C LEU A 64 -10.01 -4.34 -12.62
N GLN A 65 -10.81 -3.92 -13.60
CA GLN A 65 -11.24 -4.76 -14.71
C GLN A 65 -11.37 -3.92 -15.99
N GLY A 66 -11.21 -4.54 -17.15
CA GLY A 66 -11.50 -3.89 -18.42
C GLY A 66 -10.35 -3.08 -19.00
N ALA A 67 -9.14 -3.22 -18.47
CA ALA A 67 -7.96 -2.48 -18.92
C ALA A 67 -7.14 -3.28 -19.96
N VAL A 68 -6.37 -2.58 -20.79
CA VAL A 68 -5.42 -3.19 -21.74
C VAL A 68 -4.31 -3.95 -21.00
N SER A 69 -3.66 -4.92 -21.65
CA SER A 69 -2.67 -5.82 -21.02
C SER A 69 -1.54 -5.04 -20.35
N GLU A 70 -1.01 -4.02 -21.04
CA GLU A 70 0.09 -3.19 -20.58
C GLU A 70 -0.27 -2.48 -19.27
N ALA A 71 -1.50 -1.96 -19.18
CA ALA A 71 -1.99 -1.33 -17.97
C ALA A 71 -2.13 -2.33 -16.82
N ILE A 72 -2.55 -3.57 -17.08
CA ILE A 72 -2.61 -4.63 -16.04
C ILE A 72 -1.21 -4.94 -15.53
N GLU A 73 -0.24 -5.12 -16.42
CA GLU A 73 1.15 -5.40 -16.08
C GLU A 73 1.74 -4.28 -15.21
N GLU A 74 1.51 -3.01 -15.57
CA GLU A 74 1.88 -1.87 -14.74
C GLU A 74 1.23 -1.91 -13.35
N LYS A 75 -0.06 -2.27 -13.26
CA LYS A 75 -0.73 -2.42 -11.96
C LYS A 75 -0.15 -3.59 -11.15
N LEU A 76 0.26 -4.69 -11.78
CA LEU A 76 0.89 -5.81 -11.09
C LEU A 76 2.26 -5.44 -10.52
N VAL A 77 3.04 -4.62 -11.22
CA VAL A 77 4.29 -4.04 -10.67
C VAL A 77 3.99 -3.21 -9.41
N MET A 78 2.95 -2.38 -9.46
CA MET A 78 2.51 -1.61 -8.30
C MET A 78 2.05 -2.51 -7.13
N VAL A 79 1.28 -3.57 -7.41
CA VAL A 79 0.85 -4.54 -6.39
C VAL A 79 2.08 -5.17 -5.72
N GLY A 80 3.10 -5.58 -6.50
CA GLY A 80 4.35 -6.11 -5.96
C GLY A 80 5.06 -5.12 -5.01
N ARG A 81 5.07 -3.82 -5.36
CA ARG A 81 5.61 -2.77 -4.49
C ARG A 81 4.82 -2.63 -3.19
N ILE A 82 3.49 -2.72 -3.21
CA ILE A 82 2.65 -2.71 -2.00
C ILE A 82 3.00 -3.89 -1.08
N LEU A 83 3.22 -5.09 -1.63
CA LEU A 83 3.57 -6.26 -0.82
C LEU A 83 4.87 -6.04 -0.04
N GLY A 84 5.87 -5.44 -0.67
CA GLY A 84 7.13 -5.08 -0.01
C GLY A 84 6.94 -3.97 1.02
N PHE A 85 6.27 -2.89 0.62
CA PHE A 85 6.09 -1.68 1.42
C PHE A 85 5.29 -1.92 2.71
N THR A 86 4.34 -2.85 2.70
CA THR A 86 3.44 -3.08 3.84
C THR A 86 4.03 -3.93 4.97
N ARG A 87 5.23 -4.53 4.81
CA ARG A 87 5.81 -5.48 5.77
C ARG A 87 6.09 -4.90 7.17
N LEU A 88 6.52 -3.65 7.26
CA LEU A 88 6.87 -2.99 8.52
C LEU A 88 6.10 -1.67 8.73
N LEU A 89 5.03 -1.48 7.96
CA LEU A 89 4.36 -0.21 7.86
C LEU A 89 3.73 0.26 9.17
N ASP A 90 3.30 -0.68 10.02
CA ASP A 90 2.67 -0.38 11.31
C ASP A 90 3.56 0.38 12.28
N ALA A 91 4.87 0.16 12.21
CA ALA A 91 5.84 0.86 13.05
C ALA A 91 5.92 2.35 12.70
N ALA A 92 5.70 2.70 11.43
CA ALA A 92 5.69 4.08 10.95
C ALA A 92 4.34 4.78 11.17
N MET A 93 3.26 4.05 11.42
CA MET A 93 1.89 4.57 11.50
C MET A 93 1.37 4.65 12.95
N GLY A 94 1.97 5.55 13.74
CA GLY A 94 1.62 5.76 15.15
C GLY A 94 0.15 6.14 15.38
N ASP A 95 -0.38 7.01 14.53
CA ASP A 95 -1.76 7.50 14.55
C ASP A 95 -2.31 7.72 13.12
N ASP A 96 -3.56 8.14 13.03
CA ASP A 96 -4.30 8.24 11.77
C ASP A 96 -3.77 9.38 10.86
N THR A 97 -3.07 10.38 11.42
CA THR A 97 -2.48 11.47 10.64
C THR A 97 -1.34 11.00 9.73
N MET A 98 -0.78 9.82 10.02
CA MET A 98 0.28 9.20 9.22
C MET A 98 -0.22 8.60 7.91
N ILE A 99 -1.52 8.28 7.79
CA ILE A 99 -2.10 7.69 6.57
C ILE A 99 -1.77 8.51 5.32
N PRO A 100 -2.17 9.79 5.21
CA PRO A 100 -1.88 10.58 4.01
C PRO A 100 -0.38 10.83 3.79
N VAL A 101 0.45 10.78 4.84
CA VAL A 101 1.90 10.94 4.72
C VAL A 101 2.53 9.71 4.07
N VAL A 102 2.17 8.53 4.55
CA VAL A 102 2.64 7.24 4.03
C VAL A 102 2.13 7.02 2.61
N VAL A 103 0.86 7.33 2.35
CA VAL A 103 0.30 7.24 0.99
C VAL A 103 1.11 8.10 0.03
N ARG A 104 1.38 9.36 0.38
CA ARG A 104 2.23 10.24 -0.44
C ARG A 104 3.62 9.65 -0.66
N ALA A 105 4.26 9.11 0.38
CA ALA A 105 5.58 8.49 0.27
C ALA A 105 5.56 7.35 -0.78
N PHE A 106 4.57 6.47 -0.73
CA PHE A 106 4.41 5.42 -1.72
C PHE A 106 4.23 5.98 -3.15
N MET A 107 3.37 6.99 -3.30
CA MET A 107 3.08 7.59 -4.61
C MET A 107 4.30 8.24 -5.27
N VAL A 108 5.24 8.77 -4.48
CA VAL A 108 6.47 9.39 -4.99
C VAL A 108 7.68 8.44 -5.00
N GLY A 109 7.47 7.16 -4.71
CA GLY A 109 8.52 6.13 -4.72
C GLY A 109 9.44 6.11 -3.49
N ASP A 110 9.10 6.82 -2.43
CA ASP A 110 9.81 6.77 -1.14
C ASP A 110 9.37 5.54 -0.32
N TYR A 111 9.76 4.35 -0.81
CA TYR A 111 9.39 3.08 -0.18
C TYR A 111 10.15 2.80 1.12
N ALA A 112 11.27 3.49 1.35
CA ALA A 112 12.05 3.40 2.57
C ALA A 112 11.53 4.35 3.68
N LEU A 113 10.53 5.19 3.37
CA LEU A 113 10.01 6.22 4.26
C LEU A 113 11.12 7.14 4.80
N SER A 114 12.14 7.45 3.98
CA SER A 114 13.35 8.17 4.38
C SER A 114 13.02 9.55 4.95
N ARG A 115 11.99 10.21 4.43
CA ARG A 115 11.55 11.53 4.91
C ARG A 115 10.90 11.51 6.29
N LEU A 116 10.46 10.34 6.77
CA LEU A 116 9.95 10.15 8.13
C LEU A 116 11.08 9.88 9.12
N THR A 117 12.13 9.18 8.68
CA THR A 117 13.30 8.89 9.53
C THR A 117 14.14 10.14 9.76
N GLU A 118 14.30 11.00 8.76
CA GLU A 118 15.08 12.26 8.87
C GLU A 118 14.50 13.25 9.88
N LYS A 119 13.17 13.29 10.06
CA LYS A 119 12.52 14.16 11.05
C LYS A 119 12.71 13.71 12.50
N ASN A 120 13.12 12.46 12.71
CA ASN A 120 13.30 11.87 14.03
C ASN A 120 14.76 11.89 14.51
N GLU A 121 15.71 12.42 13.73
CA GLU A 121 17.08 12.66 14.20
C GLU A 121 17.19 14.04 14.85
N PRO A 122 17.48 14.14 16.17
CA PRO A 122 17.80 15.42 16.79
C PRO A 122 19.18 15.90 16.30
N GLY A 123 19.18 16.89 15.41
CA GLY A 123 20.26 17.85 15.21
C GLY A 123 21.59 17.29 14.66
N ARG A 124 21.74 17.30 13.34
CA ARG A 124 23.06 17.64 12.74
C ARG A 124 23.22 19.16 12.74
N SER A 125 23.52 19.71 13.92
CA SER A 125 24.14 21.02 14.03
C SER A 125 25.50 20.96 13.34
N GLY A 126 25.80 21.98 12.54
CA GLY A 126 26.97 22.02 11.69
C GLY A 126 28.29 21.92 12.45
N ILE A 127 29.27 21.34 11.78
CA ILE A 127 30.68 21.67 12.01
C ILE A 127 31.20 22.17 10.67
N ARG A 128 31.25 23.50 10.55
CA ARG A 128 32.29 24.16 9.74
C ARG A 128 33.60 23.99 10.49
N MET A 129 34.58 23.33 9.87
CA MET A 129 35.99 23.72 9.89
C MET A 129 36.56 23.46 8.50
#